data_AF-A0A1C9W3X4-F1
#
_entry.id   AF-A0A1C9W3X4-F1
#
_cell.length_a   1.000
_cell.length_b   1.000
_cell.length_c   1.000
_cell.angle_alpha   90.00
_cell.angle_beta   90.00
_cell.angle_gamma   90.00
#
_symmetry.space_group_name_H-M   'P 1'
#
loop_
_entity.id
_entity.type
_entity.pdbx_description
1 polymer ?
#
loop_
_entity_poly.entity_id
_entity_poly.type
_entity_poly.pdbx_seq_one_letter_code
_entity_poly.pdbx_strand_id
1 'polypeptide(L)'
;MSNKQKEKVEDVLVKDARRALWVLGAINLLILIFFLGEGFGSGIVIIGLVAQGVIFVFLLLPVFLYQVLRQKLSLKVATYKALSSYRNAMEHVSW
;
A
#
# COMPACT_ATOMS: atom_id res chain seq x y z
N MET A 1 3.37 28.49 5.42
CA MET A 1 2.97 27.30 6.20
C MET A 1 4.00 27.10 7.31
N SER A 2 3.58 27.10 8.58
CA SER A 2 4.49 27.04 9.74
C SER A 2 5.20 25.69 9.84
N ASN A 3 6.44 25.65 10.33
CA ASN A 3 7.24 24.42 10.45
C ASN A 3 6.51 23.34 11.26
N LYS A 4 5.74 23.74 12.28
CA LYS A 4 4.88 22.86 13.09
C LYS A 4 3.75 22.18 12.30
N GLN A 5 3.26 22.79 11.21
CA GLN A 5 2.25 22.17 10.36
C GLN A 5 2.83 21.11 9.43
N LYS A 6 4.07 21.27 8.96
CA LYS A 6 4.74 20.26 8.13
C LYS A 6 4.99 18.98 8.93
N GLU A 7 5.46 19.12 10.16
CA GLU A 7 5.76 18.02 11.08
C GLU A 7 4.50 17.20 11.42
N LYS A 8 3.38 17.86 11.75
CA LYS A 8 2.08 17.18 11.98
C LYS A 8 1.57 16.41 10.77
N VAL A 9 1.75 16.94 9.56
CA VAL A 9 1.31 16.26 8.32
C VAL A 9 2.17 15.02 8.05
N GLU A 10 3.47 15.10 8.34
CA GLU A 10 4.39 13.98 8.20
C GLU A 10 4.07 12.85 9.19
N ASP A 11 3.79 13.17 10.45
CA ASP A 11 3.40 12.18 11.46
C ASP A 11 2.11 11.42 11.09
N VAL A 12 1.11 12.12 10.56
CA VAL A 12 -0.14 11.51 10.09
C VAL A 12 0.12 10.57 8.92
N LEU A 13 0.92 11.01 7.93
CA LEU A 13 1.31 10.19 6.78
C LEU A 13 2.06 8.93 7.20
N VAL A 14 2.98 9.03 8.16
CA VAL A 14 3.75 7.90 8.68
C VAL A 14 2.84 6.91 9.42
N LYS A 15 1.91 7.41 10.23
CA LYS A 15 0.93 6.57 10.94
C LYS A 15 0.04 5.80 9.96
N ASP A 16 -0.44 6.47 8.92
CA ASP A 16 -1.28 5.87 7.89
C ASP A 16 -0.53 4.84 7.07
N ALA A 17 0.69 5.14 6.66
CA ALA A 17 1.51 4.21 5.93
C ALA A 17 1.89 2.98 6.77
N ARG A 18 2.13 3.14 8.08
CA ARG A 18 2.36 2.01 8.99
C ARG A 18 1.15 1.10 9.10
N ARG A 19 -0.06 1.68 9.14
CA ARG A 19 -1.31 0.89 9.15
C ARG A 19 -1.52 0.17 7.82
N ALA A 20 -1.24 0.81 6.70
CA ALA A 20 -1.29 0.19 5.37
C ALA A 20 -0.26 -0.96 5.23
N LEU A 21 0.95 -0.82 5.79
CA LEU A 21 1.93 -1.90 5.86
C LEU A 21 1.42 -3.08 6.69
N TRP A 22 0.72 -2.83 7.81
CA TRP A 22 0.10 -3.89 8.60
C TRP A 22 -0.99 -4.64 7.81
N VAL A 23 -1.84 -3.93 7.07
CA VAL A 23 -2.88 -4.56 6.23
C VAL A 23 -2.24 -5.38 5.11
N LEU A 24 -1.25 -4.83 4.41
CA LEU A 24 -0.47 -5.57 3.40
C LEU A 24 0.20 -6.80 4.00
N GLY A 25 0.81 -6.67 5.17
CA GLY A 25 1.45 -7.78 5.89
C GLY A 25 0.45 -8.89 6.23
N ALA A 26 -0.73 -8.53 6.73
CA ALA A 26 -1.79 -9.49 7.05
C ALA A 26 -2.31 -10.23 5.80
N ILE A 27 -2.56 -9.51 4.70
CA ILE A 27 -3.00 -10.11 3.43
C ILE A 27 -1.93 -11.07 2.90
N ASN A 28 -0.66 -10.66 2.91
CA ASN A 28 0.45 -11.51 2.47
C ASN A 28 0.61 -12.76 3.35
N LEU A 29 0.46 -12.63 4.68
CA LEU A 29 0.52 -13.76 5.59
C LEU A 29 -0.61 -14.75 5.32
N LEU A 30 -1.82 -14.26 5.04
CA LEU A 30 -2.96 -15.11 4.69
C LEU A 30 -2.70 -15.87 3.39
N ILE A 31 -2.26 -15.20 2.33
CA ILE A 31 -1.87 -15.84 1.07
C ILE A 31 -0.75 -16.87 1.29
N LEU A 32 0.24 -16.55 2.14
CA LEU A 32 1.34 -17.45 2.47
C LEU A 32 0.83 -18.71 3.18
N ILE A 33 -0.12 -18.61 4.11
CA ILE A 33 -0.71 -19.79 4.77
C ILE A 33 -1.40 -20.69 3.75
N PHE A 34 -2.22 -20.13 2.86
CA PHE A 34 -2.86 -20.89 1.78
C PHE A 34 -1.83 -21.50 0.82
N PHE A 35 -0.77 -20.76 0.52
CA PHE A 35 0.32 -21.24 -0.31
C PHE A 35 1.06 -22.43 0.33
N LEU A 36 1.33 -22.38 1.63
CA LEU A 36 1.99 -23.47 2.34
C LEU A 36 1.10 -24.71 2.47
N GLY A 37 -0.23 -24.53 2.54
CA GLY A 37 -1.19 -25.64 2.65
C GLY A 37 -1.53 -26.30 1.32
N GLU A 38 -1.81 -25.52 0.28
CA GLU A 38 -2.37 -25.99 -0.99
C GLU A 38 -1.45 -25.75 -2.20
N GLY A 39 -0.34 -25.04 -2.02
CA GLY A 39 0.63 -24.73 -3.08
C GLY A 39 0.14 -23.68 -4.09
N PHE A 40 0.92 -23.50 -5.16
CA PHE A 40 0.62 -22.55 -6.24
C PHE A 40 -0.63 -22.92 -7.07
N GLY A 41 -1.13 -24.16 -6.95
CA GLY A 41 -2.34 -24.61 -7.64
C GLY A 41 -3.64 -24.13 -6.99
N SER A 42 -3.58 -23.58 -5.78
CA SER A 42 -4.76 -23.05 -5.10
C SER A 42 -5.32 -21.83 -5.81
N GLY A 43 -6.61 -21.88 -6.16
CA GLY A 43 -7.31 -20.74 -6.74
C GLY A 43 -7.24 -19.50 -5.85
N ILE A 44 -7.22 -19.66 -4.53
CA ILE A 44 -7.12 -18.55 -3.56
C ILE A 44 -5.76 -17.86 -3.67
N VAL A 45 -4.67 -18.64 -3.76
CA VAL A 45 -3.31 -18.11 -3.90
C VAL A 45 -3.17 -17.36 -5.21
N ILE A 46 -3.65 -17.94 -6.31
CA ILE A 46 -3.60 -17.31 -7.64
C ILE A 46 -4.40 -16.01 -7.66
N ILE A 47 -5.65 -16.04 -7.19
CA ILE A 47 -6.51 -14.85 -7.15
C ILE A 47 -5.88 -13.78 -6.26
N GLY A 48 -5.32 -14.16 -5.10
CA GLY A 48 -4.62 -13.24 -4.20
C GLY A 48 -3.43 -12.57 -4.86
N LEU A 49 -2.56 -13.34 -5.53
CA LEU A 49 -1.39 -12.82 -6.25
C LEU A 49 -1.79 -11.91 -7.42
N VAL A 50 -2.82 -12.29 -8.20
CA VAL A 50 -3.33 -11.48 -9.31
C VAL A 50 -3.91 -10.17 -8.78
N ALA A 51 -4.73 -10.21 -7.73
CA ALA A 51 -5.28 -9.01 -7.10
C ALA A 51 -4.17 -8.08 -6.58
N GLN A 52 -3.13 -8.62 -5.96
CA GLN A 52 -1.95 -7.85 -5.54
C GLN A 52 -1.23 -7.22 -6.72
N GLY A 53 -1.04 -7.96 -7.81
CA GLY A 53 -0.45 -7.44 -9.04
C GLY A 53 -1.25 -6.27 -9.62
N VAL A 54 -2.57 -6.39 -9.68
CA VAL A 54 -3.47 -5.33 -10.15
C VAL A 54 -3.37 -4.09 -9.25
N ILE A 55 -3.46 -4.27 -7.93
CA ILE A 55 -3.31 -3.16 -6.96
C ILE A 55 -1.94 -2.49 -7.13
N PHE A 56 -0.88 -3.26 -7.29
CA PHE A 56 0.46 -2.72 -7.44
C PHE A 56 0.58 -1.89 -8.72
N VAL A 57 0.19 -2.45 -9.87
CA VAL A 57 0.35 -1.82 -11.19
C VAL A 57 -0.57 -0.63 -11.37
N PHE A 58 -1.83 -0.71 -10.95
CA PHE A 58 -2.83 0.32 -11.23
C PHE A 58 -3.00 1.34 -10.10
N LEU A 59 -2.54 1.05 -8.89
CA LEU A 59 -2.69 1.95 -7.75
C LEU A 59 -1.33 2.41 -7.20
N LEU A 60 -0.53 1.49 -6.69
CA LEU A 60 0.69 1.85 -5.94
C LEU A 60 1.76 2.44 -6.86
N LEU A 61 2.03 1.80 -7.99
CA LEU A 61 3.07 2.20 -8.93
C LEU A 61 2.82 3.59 -9.54
N PRO A 62 1.64 3.94 -10.10
CA PRO A 62 1.40 5.26 -10.66
C PRO A 62 1.45 6.36 -9.58
N VAL A 63 0.93 6.09 -8.39
CA VAL A 63 0.98 7.05 -7.27
C VAL A 63 2.42 7.27 -6.81
N PHE A 64 3.22 6.22 -6.71
CA PHE A 64 4.63 6.31 -6.37
C PHE A 64 5.42 7.07 -7.45
N LEU A 65 5.26 6.71 -8.73
CA LEU A 65 5.93 7.38 -9.85
C LEU A 65 5.56 8.86 -9.93
N TYR A 66 4.29 9.21 -9.74
CA TYR A 66 3.85 10.60 -9.70
C TYR A 66 4.57 11.41 -8.60
N GLN A 67 4.75 10.81 -7.43
CA GLN A 67 5.36 11.48 -6.29
C GLN A 67 6.88 11.62 -6.40
N VAL A 68 7.55 10.61 -6.96
CA VAL A 68 9.00 10.64 -7.18
C VAL A 68 9.33 11.55 -8.36
N LEU A 69 8.67 11.38 -9.51
CA LEU A 69 9.04 12.06 -10.75
C LEU A 69 8.52 13.49 -10.81
N ARG A 70 7.27 13.72 -10.41
CA ARG A 70 6.64 15.05 -10.51
C ARG A 70 6.83 15.89 -9.26
N GLN A 71 6.68 15.29 -8.07
CA GLN A 71 6.79 16.03 -6.81
C GLN A 71 8.20 16.03 -6.21
N LYS A 72 9.15 15.29 -6.81
CA LYS A 72 10.55 15.18 -6.35
C LYS A 72 10.66 14.88 -4.85
N LEU A 73 9.70 14.11 -4.31
CA LEU A 73 9.71 13.71 -2.91
C LEU A 73 10.79 12.65 -2.68
N SER A 74 11.35 12.61 -1.47
CA SER A 74 12.28 11.54 -1.11
C SER A 74 11.59 10.17 -1.27
N LEU A 75 12.35 9.15 -1.65
CA LEU A 75 11.80 7.80 -1.87
C LEU A 75 10.96 7.32 -0.69
N LYS A 76 11.41 7.60 0.56
CA LYS A 76 10.68 7.25 1.77
C LYS A 76 9.29 7.88 1.83
N VAL A 77 9.21 9.20 1.60
CA VAL A 77 7.94 9.94 1.65
C VAL A 77 7.02 9.51 0.51
N ALA A 78 7.59 9.27 -0.68
CA ALA A 78 6.83 8.78 -1.83
C ALA A 78 6.20 7.40 -1.57
N THR A 79 6.96 6.48 -0.96
CA THR A 79 6.43 5.18 -0.54
C THR A 79 5.31 5.34 0.48
N TYR A 80 5.49 6.17 1.51
CA TYR A 80 4.46 6.35 2.55
C TYR A 80 3.15 6.91 1.99
N LYS A 81 3.23 7.90 1.11
CA LYS A 81 2.03 8.45 0.47
C LYS A 81 1.40 7.49 -0.53
N ALA A 82 2.17 6.66 -1.25
CA ALA A 82 1.62 5.60 -2.09
C ALA A 82 0.84 4.58 -1.25
N LEU A 83 1.39 4.16 -0.11
CA LEU A 83 0.71 3.30 0.87
C LEU A 83 -0.53 3.95 1.50
N SER A 84 -0.49 5.26 1.78
CA SER A 84 -1.66 6.01 2.25
C SER A 84 -2.77 6.04 1.19
N SER A 85 -2.43 6.18 -0.10
CA SER A 85 -3.40 6.08 -1.20
C SER A 85 -4.04 4.69 -1.28
N TYR A 86 -3.29 3.64 -0.96
CA TYR A 86 -3.83 2.28 -0.87
C TYR A 86 -4.86 2.13 0.25
N ARG A 87 -4.59 2.69 1.44
CA ARG A 87 -5.61 2.78 2.51
C ARG A 87 -6.87 3.50 2.03
N ASN A 88 -6.73 4.70 1.45
CA ASN A 88 -7.87 5.48 0.99
C ASN A 88 -8.70 4.71 -0.05
N ALA A 89 -8.05 3.99 -0.97
CA ALA A 89 -8.76 3.17 -1.95
C ALA A 89 -9.55 2.03 -1.25
N MET A 90 -8.96 1.36 -0.27
CA MET A 90 -9.62 0.31 0.51
C MET A 90 -10.78 0.85 1.37
N GLU A 91 -10.67 2.06 1.92
CA GLU A 91 -11.75 2.71 2.70
C GLU A 91 -12.94 3.11 1.83
N HIS A 92 -12.74 3.42 0.53
CA HIS A 92 -13.84 3.69 -0.39
C HIS A 92 -14.53 2.42 -0.91
N VAL A 93 -13.98 1.24 -0.62
CA VAL A 93 -14.55 -0.06 -1.01
C VAL A 93 -15.41 -0.67 0.12
N SER A 94 -15.52 -0.01 1.29
CA SER A 94 -16.51 -0.41 2.31
C SER A 94 -17.93 -0.01 1.86
N TRP A 95 -18.66 -0.96 1.31
CA TRP A 95 -20.13 -0.94 1.20
C TRP A 95 -20.76 -1.29 2.54
#